data_AF-A0A447L176-F1
#
_entry.id   AF-A0A447L176-F1
#
_cell.length_a   1.000
_cell.length_b   1.000
_cell.length_c   1.000
_cell.angle_alpha   90.00
_cell.angle_beta   90.00
_cell.angle_gamma   90.00
#
_symmetry.space_group_name_H-M   'P 1'
#
loop_
_entity.id
_entity.type
_entity.pdbx_description
1 polymer ?
#
loop_
_entity_poly.entity_id
_entity_poly.type
_entity_poly.pdbx_seq_one_letter_code
_entity_poly.pdbx_strand_id
1 'polypeptide(L)'
;MANVDSKIPFIYCRIGRAAEFLDMHAFDLLSLGACGKIGLCVRLNGMGSILSLDGNIKKHEDWYASLDYDHSVLAAAKYISTYASFSIDNIFENDDFSPGFYPQFYKARRGDDTEDESWSQSHRGRAYGLWTLPTRIINTILIDGTASAGGVALGFNKSDENTPAGWLFPLTIAEINENGVDSVEVDEDYEEIYEKLDLTENDLWITAETVRRLVDFNGDYYNLEPGASGIAGVKNHEIKRGEIVHHSSERHAGNRSRY
;
A
#
# COMPACT_ATOMS: atom_id res chain seq x y z
N MET A 1 -19.50 -16.58 -26.87
CA MET A 1 -19.97 -16.31 -25.50
C MET A 1 -20.04 -14.81 -25.34
N ALA A 2 -21.17 -14.30 -24.85
CA ALA A 2 -21.44 -12.87 -24.80
C ALA A 2 -20.36 -12.16 -23.97
N ASN A 3 -19.67 -11.22 -24.60
CA ASN A 3 -18.85 -10.22 -23.93
C ASN A 3 -19.83 -9.32 -23.18
N VAL A 4 -20.25 -9.76 -21.99
CA VAL A 4 -20.99 -8.89 -21.08
C VAL A 4 -19.98 -7.86 -20.68
N ASP A 5 -20.12 -6.67 -21.26
CA ASP A 5 -19.43 -5.45 -20.85
C ASP A 5 -19.96 -5.11 -19.44
N SER A 6 -19.55 -5.93 -18.48
CA SER A 6 -19.97 -5.89 -17.08
C SER A 6 -19.43 -4.58 -16.53
N LYS A 7 -20.21 -3.51 -16.63
CA LYS A 7 -19.85 -2.21 -16.06
C LYS A 7 -19.60 -2.40 -14.57
N ILE A 8 -18.32 -2.44 -14.19
CA ILE A 8 -17.90 -2.59 -12.81
C ILE A 8 -18.46 -1.40 -12.02
N PRO A 9 -19.36 -1.62 -11.04
CA PRO A 9 -20.18 -0.56 -10.44
C PRO A 9 -19.46 0.16 -9.29
N PHE A 10 -18.13 0.12 -9.28
CA PHE A 10 -17.28 0.70 -8.25
C PHE A 10 -15.91 1.03 -8.85
N ILE A 11 -15.21 1.99 -8.25
CA ILE A 11 -13.80 2.30 -8.54
C ILE A 11 -12.85 1.42 -7.71
N TYR A 12 -13.30 1.00 -6.54
CA TYR A 12 -12.72 0.00 -5.66
C TYR A 12 -13.81 -0.49 -4.71
N CYS A 13 -13.67 -1.68 -4.14
CA CYS A 13 -14.59 -2.20 -3.13
C CYS A 13 -13.89 -3.17 -2.16
N ARG A 14 -14.58 -3.55 -1.09
CA ARG A 14 -14.15 -4.65 -0.21
C ARG A 14 -14.10 -5.95 -1.01
N ILE A 15 -13.16 -6.83 -0.68
CA ILE A 15 -12.97 -8.08 -1.45
C ILE A 15 -14.21 -8.98 -1.45
N GLY A 16 -15.01 -8.99 -0.38
CA GLY A 16 -16.30 -9.72 -0.36
C GLY A 16 -17.26 -9.28 -1.47
N ARG A 17 -17.40 -7.96 -1.68
CA ARG A 17 -18.25 -7.41 -2.74
C ARG A 17 -17.70 -7.72 -4.14
N ALA A 18 -16.37 -7.75 -4.28
CA ALA A 18 -15.75 -8.15 -5.55
C ALA A 18 -15.96 -9.65 -5.83
N ALA A 19 -15.87 -10.50 -4.80
CA ALA A 19 -16.10 -11.92 -4.90
C ALA A 19 -17.54 -12.23 -5.34
N GLU A 20 -18.53 -11.55 -4.73
CA GLU A 20 -19.93 -11.62 -5.18
C GLU A 20 -20.10 -11.20 -6.63
N PHE A 21 -19.44 -10.12 -7.06
CA PHE A 21 -19.49 -9.65 -8.44
C PHE A 21 -18.87 -10.64 -9.44
N LEU A 22 -17.82 -11.36 -9.01
CA LEU A 22 -17.09 -12.35 -9.83
C LEU A 22 -17.65 -13.78 -9.71
N ASP A 23 -18.75 -13.98 -8.97
CA ASP A 23 -19.33 -15.29 -8.66
C ASP A 23 -18.31 -16.29 -8.09
N MET A 24 -17.52 -15.86 -7.10
CA MET A 24 -16.49 -16.67 -6.44
C MET A 24 -16.47 -16.45 -4.92
N HIS A 25 -15.66 -17.23 -4.20
CA HIS A 25 -15.43 -16.98 -2.78
C HIS A 25 -14.35 -15.92 -2.58
N ALA A 26 -14.48 -15.09 -1.54
CA ALA A 26 -13.47 -14.10 -1.18
C ALA A 26 -12.13 -14.74 -0.77
N PHE A 27 -12.17 -15.98 -0.28
CA PHE A 27 -10.99 -16.84 -0.09
C PHE A 27 -10.18 -17.05 -1.38
N ASP A 28 -10.82 -17.12 -2.56
CA ASP A 28 -10.13 -17.24 -3.83
C ASP A 28 -9.38 -15.95 -4.18
N LEU A 29 -9.97 -14.78 -3.89
CA LEU A 29 -9.28 -13.49 -4.03
C LEU A 29 -8.10 -13.36 -3.06
N LEU A 30 -8.27 -13.80 -1.80
CA LEU A 30 -7.16 -13.86 -0.83
C LEU A 30 -6.03 -14.74 -1.33
N SER A 31 -6.34 -15.92 -1.86
CA SER A 31 -5.37 -16.87 -2.41
C SER A 31 -4.62 -16.28 -3.60
N LEU A 32 -5.31 -15.61 -4.53
CA LEU A 32 -4.69 -14.88 -5.64
C LEU A 32 -3.77 -13.75 -5.16
N GLY A 33 -4.17 -13.05 -4.09
CA GLY A 33 -3.37 -12.00 -3.45
C GLY A 33 -2.11 -12.55 -2.79
N ALA A 34 -2.22 -13.67 -2.05
CA ALA A 34 -1.09 -14.35 -1.41
C ALA A 34 -0.10 -14.88 -2.46
N CYS A 35 -0.57 -15.30 -3.63
CA CYS A 35 0.25 -15.72 -4.76
C CYS A 35 0.84 -14.54 -5.56
N GLY A 36 0.56 -13.30 -5.19
CA GLY A 36 1.03 -12.09 -5.88
C GLY A 36 0.41 -11.87 -7.26
N LYS A 37 -0.67 -12.58 -7.61
CA LYS A 37 -1.38 -12.41 -8.90
C LYS A 37 -2.18 -11.11 -8.93
N ILE A 38 -2.69 -10.70 -7.78
CA ILE A 38 -3.44 -9.46 -7.59
C ILE A 38 -2.95 -8.67 -6.38
N GLY A 39 -3.14 -7.36 -6.42
CA GLY A 39 -2.90 -6.47 -5.29
C GLY A 39 -4.13 -6.35 -4.42
N LEU A 40 -3.99 -6.71 -3.15
CA LEU A 40 -4.98 -6.37 -2.14
C LEU A 40 -4.49 -5.17 -1.34
N CYS A 41 -5.42 -4.27 -1.05
CA CYS A 41 -5.13 -3.00 -0.41
C CYS A 41 -5.77 -2.93 0.97
N VAL A 42 -5.19 -2.12 1.84
CA VAL A 42 -5.84 -1.57 3.03
C VAL A 42 -6.25 -0.12 2.73
N ARG A 43 -7.35 0.34 3.33
CA ARG A 43 -7.74 1.76 3.26
C ARG A 43 -7.25 2.49 4.51
N LEU A 44 -6.35 3.46 4.32
CA LEU A 44 -5.81 4.29 5.38
C LEU A 44 -6.60 5.60 5.51
N ASN A 45 -6.63 6.14 6.73
CA ASN A 45 -7.28 7.40 7.05
C ASN A 45 -6.38 8.25 7.96
N GLY A 46 -5.27 8.72 7.41
CA GLY A 46 -4.35 9.62 8.09
C GLY A 46 -3.31 8.91 8.96
N MET A 47 -2.84 7.74 8.52
CA MET A 47 -1.78 7.01 9.21
C MET A 47 -0.47 7.80 9.18
N GLY A 48 0.14 8.00 10.36
CA GLY A 48 1.43 8.66 10.49
C GLY A 48 2.53 7.84 9.81
N SER A 49 3.27 8.45 8.89
CA SER A 49 4.18 7.71 8.02
C SER A 49 5.21 8.59 7.31
N ILE A 50 6.23 7.94 6.74
CA ILE A 50 7.21 8.52 5.81
C ILE A 50 7.04 7.86 4.43
N LEU A 51 7.06 8.66 3.37
CA LEU A 51 7.04 8.18 1.99
C LEU A 51 8.47 8.02 1.49
N SER A 52 8.84 6.80 1.08
CA SER A 52 10.16 6.48 0.51
C SER A 52 10.01 6.20 -0.98
N LEU A 53 10.76 6.92 -1.82
CA LEU A 53 10.64 6.91 -3.27
C LEU A 53 11.96 6.60 -3.97
N ASP A 54 11.90 5.79 -5.02
CA ASP A 54 13.01 5.47 -5.91
C ASP A 54 13.32 6.68 -6.80
N GLY A 55 14.59 7.12 -6.79
CA GLY A 55 15.08 8.28 -7.51
C GLY A 55 15.70 9.34 -6.61
N ASN A 56 16.03 10.49 -7.21
CA ASN A 56 16.67 11.60 -6.50
C ASN A 56 15.68 12.70 -6.08
N ILE A 57 16.04 13.42 -5.01
CA ILE A 57 15.25 14.50 -4.38
C ILE A 57 14.68 15.47 -5.41
N LYS A 58 15.51 16.00 -6.33
CA LYS A 58 15.06 17.03 -7.26
C LYS A 58 13.89 16.56 -8.12
N LYS A 59 13.94 15.31 -8.60
CA LYS A 59 12.84 14.74 -9.38
C LYS A 59 11.57 14.55 -8.54
N HIS A 60 11.71 14.19 -7.27
CA HIS A 60 10.57 13.97 -6.38
C HIS A 60 9.93 15.28 -5.93
N GLU A 61 10.71 16.33 -5.68
CA GLU A 61 10.23 17.69 -5.43
C GLU A 61 9.42 18.20 -6.63
N ASP A 62 9.99 18.12 -7.85
CA ASP A 62 9.30 18.53 -9.08
C ASP A 62 8.01 17.72 -9.31
N TRP A 63 8.07 16.40 -9.09
CA TRP A 63 6.92 15.50 -9.21
C TRP A 63 5.84 15.85 -8.19
N TYR A 64 6.16 15.92 -6.90
CA TYR A 64 5.18 16.16 -5.85
C TYR A 64 4.58 17.57 -5.95
N ALA A 65 5.36 18.56 -6.36
CA ALA A 65 4.86 19.91 -6.66
C ALA A 65 3.81 19.90 -7.79
N SER A 66 3.96 19.02 -8.79
CA SER A 66 3.05 18.90 -9.93
C SER A 66 1.73 18.19 -9.64
N LEU A 67 1.62 17.48 -8.49
CA LEU A 67 0.44 16.71 -8.15
C LEU A 67 -0.74 17.60 -7.75
N ASP A 68 -1.94 17.17 -8.15
CA ASP A 68 -3.20 17.77 -7.73
C ASP A 68 -3.52 17.48 -6.26
N TYR A 69 -4.24 18.40 -5.63
CA TYR A 69 -4.71 18.25 -4.26
C TYR A 69 -5.83 17.22 -4.16
N ASP A 70 -5.77 16.41 -3.10
CA ASP A 70 -6.87 15.54 -2.72
C ASP A 70 -7.97 16.38 -2.07
N HIS A 71 -8.90 16.85 -2.89
CA HIS A 71 -10.03 17.69 -2.48
C HIS A 71 -10.98 17.02 -1.47
N SER A 72 -10.77 15.73 -1.15
CA SER A 72 -11.59 14.97 -0.19
C SER A 72 -10.98 14.86 1.22
N VAL A 73 -9.70 15.17 1.37
CA VAL A 73 -8.95 15.06 2.63
C VAL A 73 -8.62 16.46 3.17
N LEU A 74 -8.41 16.58 4.48
CA LEU A 74 -8.05 17.85 5.14
C LEU A 74 -6.84 18.51 4.44
N ALA A 75 -7.14 19.58 3.70
CA ALA A 75 -6.37 20.72 3.17
C ALA A 75 -4.94 20.58 2.56
N ALA A 76 -4.19 19.49 2.70
CA ALA A 76 -2.81 19.43 2.19
C ALA A 76 -2.38 18.13 1.49
N ALA A 77 -3.19 17.08 1.54
CA ALA A 77 -2.86 15.84 0.85
C ALA A 77 -2.88 16.01 -0.68
N LYS A 78 -1.98 15.32 -1.37
CA LYS A 78 -1.93 15.27 -2.84
C LYS A 78 -2.14 13.86 -3.35
N TYR A 79 -2.72 13.70 -4.54
CA TYR A 79 -2.87 12.39 -5.19
C TYR A 79 -1.51 11.88 -5.66
N ILE A 80 -0.90 10.97 -4.91
CA ILE A 80 0.35 10.29 -5.31
C ILE A 80 0.08 9.10 -6.24
N SER A 81 -1.18 8.67 -6.32
CA SER A 81 -1.69 7.73 -7.29
C SER A 81 -3.19 7.93 -7.51
N THR A 82 -3.79 7.10 -8.38
CA THR A 82 -5.23 7.05 -8.62
C THR A 82 -6.05 6.81 -7.35
N TYR A 83 -5.51 6.09 -6.35
CA TYR A 83 -6.27 5.67 -5.17
C TYR A 83 -5.63 6.02 -3.83
N ALA A 84 -4.40 6.54 -3.83
CA ALA A 84 -3.66 6.89 -2.62
C ALA A 84 -3.27 8.37 -2.65
N SER A 85 -3.35 9.00 -1.49
CA SER A 85 -2.92 10.37 -1.28
C SER A 85 -2.05 10.48 -0.04
N PHE A 86 -1.18 11.47 -0.07
CA PHE A 86 -0.19 11.71 0.99
C PHE A 86 -0.05 13.20 1.27
N SER A 87 -0.07 13.56 2.55
CA SER A 87 0.25 14.91 3.04
C SER A 87 1.61 14.88 3.72
N ILE A 88 2.51 15.79 3.36
CA ILE A 88 3.81 15.94 4.01
C ILE A 88 3.71 17.06 5.05
N ASP A 89 4.05 16.75 6.31
CA ASP A 89 4.17 17.72 7.39
C ASP A 89 5.57 18.33 7.31
N ASN A 90 5.75 19.33 6.43
CA ASN A 90 7.04 19.98 6.19
C ASN A 90 7.17 21.35 6.87
N ILE A 91 6.29 21.67 7.82
CA ILE A 91 6.28 22.94 8.54
C ILE A 91 6.88 22.71 9.92
N PHE A 92 7.76 23.62 10.34
CA PHE A 92 8.27 23.68 11.70
C PHE A 92 8.09 25.08 12.27
N GLU A 93 8.26 25.22 13.57
CA GLU A 93 8.24 26.51 14.25
C GLU A 93 9.68 26.94 14.55
N ASN A 94 10.06 28.14 14.10
CA ASN A 94 11.34 28.74 14.44
C ASN A 94 11.33 29.25 15.90
N ASP A 95 12.51 29.57 16.45
CA ASP A 95 12.65 30.14 17.81
C ASP A 95 11.86 31.44 18.02
N ASP A 96 11.51 32.15 16.94
CA ASP A 96 10.71 33.37 16.96
C ASP A 96 9.19 33.13 16.75
N PHE A 97 8.75 31.88 16.84
CA PHE A 97 7.36 31.43 16.60
C PHE A 97 6.86 31.67 15.16
N SER A 98 7.75 31.92 14.21
CA SER A 98 7.41 31.98 12.79
C SER A 98 7.42 30.59 12.15
N PRO A 99 6.56 30.32 11.14
CA PRO A 99 6.61 29.05 10.42
C PRO A 99 7.87 28.97 9.53
N GLY A 100 8.66 27.94 9.74
CA GLY A 100 9.71 27.48 8.85
C GLY A 100 9.21 26.33 7.96
N PHE A 101 9.88 26.13 6.81
CA PHE A 101 9.57 25.03 5.90
C PHE A 101 10.82 24.18 5.68
N TYR A 102 10.71 22.89 5.97
CA TYR A 102 11.70 21.92 5.50
C TYR A 102 11.50 21.65 4.00
N PRO A 103 12.55 21.24 3.28
CA PRO A 103 12.39 20.55 2.00
C PRO A 103 11.35 19.43 2.13
N GLN A 104 10.64 19.09 1.07
CA GLN A 104 9.64 18.01 1.15
C GLN A 104 10.33 16.65 1.25
N PHE A 105 11.45 16.50 0.55
CA PHE A 105 12.25 15.28 0.49
C PHE A 105 13.71 15.50 0.86
N TYR A 106 14.32 14.49 1.48
CA TYR A 106 15.74 14.39 1.77
C TYR A 106 16.29 13.03 1.31
N LYS A 107 17.62 12.87 1.30
CA LYS A 107 18.25 11.62 0.86
C LYS A 107 17.92 10.53 1.88
N ALA A 108 17.49 9.38 1.40
CA ALA A 108 17.27 8.25 2.29
C ALA A 108 18.58 7.89 3.00
N ARG A 109 18.51 7.48 4.26
CA ARG A 109 19.66 6.92 4.98
C ARG A 109 19.50 5.41 5.12
N ARG A 110 20.61 4.69 5.00
CA ARG A 110 20.69 3.26 5.28
C ARG A 110 20.78 3.03 6.78
N GLY A 111 20.60 1.78 7.21
CA GLY A 111 20.71 1.40 8.63
C GLY A 111 22.09 1.62 9.26
N ASP A 112 23.11 1.92 8.45
CA ASP A 112 24.45 2.33 8.88
C ASP A 112 24.67 3.86 8.81
N ASP A 113 23.58 4.63 8.70
CA ASP A 113 23.54 6.09 8.57
C ASP A 113 24.21 6.65 7.29
N THR A 114 24.55 5.79 6.33
CA THR A 114 25.07 6.23 5.03
C THR A 114 23.95 6.74 4.12
N GLU A 115 24.22 7.84 3.40
CA GLU A 115 23.27 8.39 2.43
C GLU A 115 23.10 7.44 1.23
N ASP A 116 21.85 7.15 0.87
CA ASP A 116 21.49 6.45 -0.36
C ASP A 116 21.11 7.46 -1.44
N GLU A 117 21.92 7.58 -2.49
CA GLU A 117 21.64 8.48 -3.61
C GLU A 117 20.53 7.97 -4.56
N SER A 118 20.13 6.71 -4.41
CA SER A 118 19.10 6.09 -5.25
C SER A 118 17.69 6.20 -4.67
N TRP A 119 17.55 6.65 -3.42
CA TRP A 119 16.27 6.80 -2.74
C TRP A 119 16.14 8.17 -2.07
N SER A 120 14.91 8.69 -2.04
CA SER A 120 14.55 9.83 -1.22
C SER A 120 13.47 9.44 -0.21
N GLN A 121 13.41 10.20 0.88
CA GLN A 121 12.38 10.07 1.91
C GLN A 121 11.72 11.42 2.11
N SER A 122 10.42 11.42 2.32
CA SER A 122 9.69 12.61 2.75
C SER A 122 9.96 12.88 4.23
N HIS A 123 9.68 14.10 4.68
CA HIS A 123 9.40 14.32 6.10
C HIS A 123 8.16 13.52 6.55
N ARG A 124 7.93 13.50 7.87
CA ARG A 124 6.74 12.91 8.47
C ARG A 124 5.49 13.42 7.78
N GLY A 125 4.48 12.57 7.67
CA GLY A 125 3.27 12.90 6.97
C GLY A 125 2.15 11.93 7.27
N ARG A 126 1.07 12.06 6.50
CA ARG A 126 -0.16 11.29 6.69
C ARG A 126 -0.62 10.64 5.40
N ALA A 127 -0.84 9.34 5.48
CA ALA A 127 -1.29 8.51 4.37
C ALA A 127 -2.80 8.28 4.37
N TYR A 128 -3.40 8.40 3.20
CA TYR A 128 -4.84 8.25 2.97
C TYR A 128 -5.12 7.41 1.72
N GLY A 129 -6.32 6.85 1.63
CA GLY A 129 -6.74 6.09 0.46
C GLY A 129 -6.28 4.63 0.50
N LEU A 130 -6.13 4.00 -0.67
CA LEU A 130 -5.79 2.59 -0.80
C LEU A 130 -4.29 2.36 -0.94
N TRP A 131 -3.75 1.57 -0.02
CA TRP A 131 -2.35 1.19 0.02
C TRP A 131 -2.21 -0.32 -0.11
N THR A 132 -1.33 -0.77 -1.00
CA THR A 132 -1.11 -2.17 -1.34
C THR A 132 -0.36 -2.88 -0.21
N LEU A 133 -0.92 -3.99 0.26
CA LEU A 133 -0.28 -4.83 1.27
C LEU A 133 0.77 -5.74 0.65
N PRO A 134 1.88 -6.03 1.36
CA PRO A 134 2.80 -7.06 0.93
C PRO A 134 2.16 -8.44 1.03
N THR A 135 2.54 -9.34 0.12
CA THR A 135 2.01 -10.71 0.04
C THR A 135 2.10 -11.47 1.36
N ARG A 136 3.15 -11.23 2.16
CA ARG A 136 3.31 -11.85 3.48
C ARG A 136 2.13 -11.58 4.42
N ILE A 137 1.59 -10.35 4.41
CA ILE A 137 0.46 -9.99 5.29
C ILE A 137 -0.82 -10.65 4.80
N ILE A 138 -1.01 -10.68 3.48
CA ILE A 138 -2.15 -11.36 2.86
C ILE A 138 -2.11 -12.86 3.20
N ASN A 139 -0.93 -13.49 3.15
CA ASN A 139 -0.74 -14.89 3.50
C ASN A 139 -1.04 -15.18 4.98
N THR A 140 -0.60 -14.30 5.89
CA THR A 140 -0.95 -14.41 7.32
C THR A 140 -2.46 -14.32 7.53
N ILE A 141 -3.17 -13.40 6.85
CA ILE A 141 -4.65 -13.34 6.92
C ILE A 141 -5.28 -14.63 6.36
N LEU A 142 -4.75 -15.17 5.26
CA LEU A 142 -5.25 -16.40 4.65
C LEU A 142 -5.12 -17.62 5.59
N ILE A 143 -4.03 -17.71 6.33
CA ILE A 143 -3.72 -18.86 7.21
C ILE A 143 -4.35 -18.69 8.60
N ASP A 144 -4.14 -17.51 9.21
CA ASP A 144 -4.46 -17.25 10.62
C ASP A 144 -5.76 -16.45 10.80
N GLY A 145 -6.35 -15.95 9.72
CA GLY A 145 -7.56 -15.11 9.73
C GLY A 145 -7.32 -13.64 10.09
N THR A 146 -6.17 -13.33 10.70
CA THR A 146 -5.81 -11.99 11.17
C THR A 146 -4.32 -11.71 10.99
N ALA A 147 -3.93 -10.46 10.70
CA ALA A 147 -2.52 -10.05 10.64
C ALA A 147 -2.32 -8.61 11.12
N SER A 148 -1.22 -8.32 11.80
CA SER A 148 -0.86 -6.94 12.17
C SER A 148 0.06 -6.30 11.12
N ALA A 149 -0.28 -5.08 10.70
CA ALA A 149 0.43 -4.33 9.65
C ALA A 149 1.05 -3.02 10.17
N GLY A 150 1.04 -2.77 11.49
CA GLY A 150 1.45 -1.49 12.10
C GLY A 150 2.87 -1.03 11.77
N GLY A 151 3.83 -1.95 11.61
CA GLY A 151 5.23 -1.64 11.23
C GLY A 151 5.62 -2.16 9.85
N VAL A 152 4.64 -2.35 8.96
CA VAL A 152 4.87 -3.00 7.67
C VAL A 152 4.88 -1.98 6.55
N ALA A 153 5.91 -2.04 5.70
CA ALA A 153 5.95 -1.20 4.51
C ALA A 153 4.76 -1.47 3.59
N LEU A 154 4.07 -0.41 3.15
CA LEU A 154 2.89 -0.49 2.29
C LEU A 154 3.17 0.16 0.94
N GLY A 155 2.77 -0.49 -0.16
CA GLY A 155 2.93 0.08 -1.50
C GLY A 155 1.76 0.96 -1.91
N PHE A 156 1.86 1.56 -3.08
CA PHE A 156 0.75 2.18 -3.78
C PHE A 156 0.82 1.82 -5.28
N ASN A 157 -0.33 1.78 -5.95
CA ASN A 157 -0.37 1.50 -7.37
C ASN A 157 0.05 2.76 -8.14
N LYS A 158 0.95 2.63 -9.11
CA LYS A 158 1.32 3.79 -9.95
C LYS A 158 0.11 4.28 -10.75
N SER A 159 -0.11 5.59 -10.80
CA SER A 159 -1.12 6.18 -11.69
C SER A 159 -0.67 6.17 -13.15
N ASP A 160 0.63 6.34 -13.38
CA ASP A 160 1.25 6.40 -14.71
C ASP A 160 2.76 6.07 -14.64
N GLU A 161 3.44 6.14 -15.78
CA GLU A 161 4.89 5.89 -15.89
C GLU A 161 5.74 6.96 -15.18
N ASN A 162 5.21 8.16 -14.96
CA ASN A 162 5.90 9.25 -14.27
C ASN A 162 5.83 9.11 -12.75
N THR A 163 4.93 8.26 -12.26
CA THR A 163 4.76 7.99 -10.83
C THR A 163 5.97 7.20 -10.32
N PRO A 164 6.73 7.74 -9.33
CA PRO A 164 7.88 7.06 -8.76
C PRO A 164 7.48 5.71 -8.16
N ALA A 165 8.38 4.74 -8.25
CA ALA A 165 8.26 3.55 -7.40
C ALA A 165 8.50 3.95 -5.95
N GLY A 166 7.80 3.33 -5.00
CA GLY A 166 8.00 3.65 -3.60
C GLY A 166 7.09 2.88 -2.66
N TRP A 167 7.24 3.20 -1.39
CA TRP A 167 6.48 2.60 -0.31
C TRP A 167 6.36 3.56 0.87
N LEU A 168 5.36 3.29 1.69
CA LEU A 168 5.09 3.92 2.95
C LEU A 168 5.80 3.17 4.07
N PHE A 169 6.51 3.88 4.93
CA PHE A 169 6.91 3.37 6.24
C PHE A 169 6.00 3.98 7.30
N PRO A 170 5.20 3.16 8.00
CA PRO A 170 4.47 3.63 9.18
C PRO A 170 5.45 4.15 10.24
N LEU A 171 5.07 5.22 10.92
CA LEU A 171 5.79 5.75 12.07
C LEU A 171 5.30 5.09 13.36
N THR A 172 6.18 5.05 14.36
CA THR A 172 5.80 4.73 15.73
C THR A 172 4.92 5.83 16.33
N ILE A 173 4.14 5.48 17.34
CA ILE A 173 3.30 6.43 18.09
C ILE A 173 4.16 7.56 18.70
N ALA A 174 5.40 7.27 19.10
CA ALA A 174 6.33 8.26 19.60
C ALA A 174 6.68 9.29 18.52
N GLU A 175 7.09 8.83 17.33
CA GLU A 175 7.41 9.69 16.19
C GLU A 175 6.21 10.49 15.68
N ILE A 176 4.98 9.99 15.84
CA ILE A 176 3.76 10.74 15.49
C ILE A 176 3.52 11.88 16.49
N ASN A 177 3.82 11.66 17.77
CA ASN A 177 3.52 12.61 18.85
C ASN A 177 4.63 13.63 19.11
N GLU A 178 5.86 13.38 18.66
CA GLU A 178 6.94 14.33 18.75
C GLU A 178 6.77 15.47 17.74
N ASN A 179 6.79 16.71 18.26
CA ASN A 179 6.78 17.93 17.48
C ASN A 179 8.09 18.09 16.69
N GLY A 180 8.27 17.35 15.61
CA GLY A 180 9.26 17.63 14.57
C GLY A 180 10.74 17.65 14.98
N VAL A 181 11.10 17.17 16.16
CA VAL A 181 12.50 17.04 16.59
C VAL A 181 12.93 15.60 16.38
N ASP A 182 13.77 15.36 15.37
CA ASP A 182 14.59 14.14 15.31
C ASP A 182 15.57 14.17 16.48
N SER A 183 15.18 13.65 17.64
CA SER A 183 16.10 13.04 18.61
C SER A 183 15.34 12.64 19.86
N VAL A 184 15.18 11.34 20.06
CA VAL A 184 15.30 10.79 21.42
C VAL A 184 16.43 9.79 21.36
N GLU A 185 17.43 10.00 22.21
CA GLU A 185 18.43 8.99 22.52
C GLU A 185 17.69 7.70 22.86
N VAL A 186 17.74 6.74 21.94
CA VAL A 186 17.01 5.48 22.07
C VAL A 186 17.72 4.68 23.15
N ASP A 187 17.12 4.60 24.33
CA ASP A 187 17.49 3.61 25.34
C ASP A 187 17.47 2.23 24.66
N GLU A 188 18.48 1.39 24.89
CA GLU A 188 18.66 0.10 24.20
C GLU A 188 17.48 -0.89 24.39
N ASP A 189 16.54 -0.56 25.29
CA ASP A 189 15.33 -1.33 25.61
C ASP A 189 14.02 -0.70 25.07
N TYR A 190 14.07 0.30 24.19
CA TYR A 190 12.86 0.92 23.65
C TYR A 190 12.11 -0.03 22.69
N GLU A 191 10.92 -0.47 23.09
CA GLU A 191 10.02 -1.24 22.22
C GLU A 191 9.33 -0.28 21.24
N GLU A 192 9.54 -0.46 19.93
CA GLU A 192 8.88 0.34 18.90
C GLU A 192 7.36 0.06 18.90
N ILE A 193 6.58 1.04 19.39
CA ILE A 193 5.12 0.93 19.42
C ILE A 193 4.53 1.61 18.18
N TYR A 194 3.94 0.83 17.30
CA TYR A 194 3.24 1.32 16.10
C TYR A 194 1.74 1.50 16.35
N GLU A 195 1.08 2.31 15.50
CA GLU A 195 -0.39 2.32 15.45
C GLU A 195 -0.92 0.91 15.16
N LYS A 196 -1.96 0.49 15.90
CA LYS A 196 -2.58 -0.82 15.68
C LYS A 196 -3.30 -0.85 14.33
N LEU A 197 -2.74 -1.61 13.40
CA LEU A 197 -3.35 -1.95 12.12
C LEU A 197 -3.56 -3.46 12.06
N ASP A 198 -4.48 -3.97 12.87
CA ASP A 198 -4.86 -5.38 12.86
C ASP A 198 -5.93 -5.61 11.78
N LEU A 199 -5.61 -6.46 10.82
CA LEU A 199 -6.37 -6.67 9.59
C LEU A 199 -6.99 -8.05 9.56
N THR A 200 -8.22 -8.11 9.07
CA THR A 200 -8.92 -9.33 8.68
C THR A 200 -9.24 -9.32 7.19
N GLU A 201 -9.79 -10.41 6.66
CA GLU A 201 -10.33 -10.45 5.28
C GLU A 201 -11.28 -9.27 4.99
N ASN A 202 -12.12 -8.89 5.95
CA ASN A 202 -13.08 -7.81 5.81
C ASN A 202 -12.43 -6.42 5.71
N ASP A 203 -11.15 -6.32 6.07
CA ASP A 203 -10.39 -5.07 6.02
C ASP A 203 -9.73 -4.84 4.65
N LEU A 204 -9.79 -5.84 3.76
CA LEU A 204 -9.13 -5.80 2.47
C LEU A 204 -10.01 -5.19 1.37
N TRP A 205 -9.35 -4.46 0.49
CA TRP A 205 -9.93 -3.79 -0.67
C TRP A 205 -9.26 -4.27 -1.96
N ILE A 206 -9.99 -4.15 -3.05
CA ILE A 206 -9.53 -4.44 -4.40
C ILE A 206 -10.03 -3.33 -5.35
N THR A 207 -9.20 -2.97 -6.33
CA THR A 207 -9.52 -1.91 -7.30
C THR A 207 -10.38 -2.47 -8.44
N ALA A 208 -11.15 -1.60 -9.08
CA ALA A 208 -11.91 -1.95 -10.27
C ALA A 208 -11.02 -2.39 -11.44
N GLU A 209 -9.81 -1.84 -11.54
CA GLU A 209 -8.82 -2.26 -12.53
C GLU A 209 -8.41 -3.72 -12.32
N THR A 210 -8.12 -4.11 -11.09
CA THR A 210 -7.82 -5.50 -10.75
C THR A 210 -9.01 -6.42 -11.02
N VAL A 211 -10.23 -6.01 -10.65
CA VAL A 211 -11.45 -6.79 -10.94
C VAL A 211 -11.65 -6.94 -12.44
N ARG A 212 -11.42 -5.89 -13.24
CA ARG A 212 -11.51 -5.96 -14.72
C ARG A 212 -10.56 -7.00 -15.28
N ARG A 213 -9.30 -7.00 -14.81
CA ARG A 213 -8.32 -8.04 -15.18
C ARG A 213 -8.81 -9.44 -14.83
N LEU A 214 -9.51 -9.65 -13.72
CA LEU A 214 -10.03 -10.97 -13.35
C LEU A 214 -11.22 -11.41 -14.22
N VAL A 215 -12.08 -10.48 -14.65
CA VAL A 215 -13.20 -10.79 -15.54
C VAL A 215 -12.71 -11.42 -16.85
N ASP A 216 -11.59 -10.92 -17.38
CA ASP A 216 -11.01 -11.39 -18.66
C ASP A 216 -10.56 -12.87 -18.63
N PHE A 217 -10.32 -13.43 -17.44
CA PHE A 217 -9.85 -14.80 -17.24
C PHE A 217 -10.97 -15.80 -16.90
N ASN A 218 -12.22 -15.33 -16.74
CA ASN A 218 -13.41 -16.15 -16.57
C ASN A 218 -13.25 -17.33 -15.57
N GLY A 219 -12.60 -17.08 -14.43
CA GLY A 219 -12.44 -18.06 -13.36
C GLY A 219 -11.26 -19.05 -13.51
N ASP A 220 -10.43 -18.94 -14.56
CA ASP A 220 -9.15 -19.66 -14.68
C ASP A 220 -7.98 -18.67 -14.65
N TYR A 221 -7.43 -18.48 -13.46
CA TYR A 221 -6.35 -17.54 -13.17
C TYR A 221 -4.97 -18.21 -13.19
N TYR A 222 -4.85 -19.44 -13.68
CA TYR A 222 -3.57 -20.13 -13.72
C TYR A 222 -2.52 -19.32 -14.50
N ASN A 223 -2.92 -18.80 -15.66
CA ASN A 223 -2.08 -17.97 -16.54
C ASN A 223 -2.19 -16.45 -16.25
N LEU A 224 -2.81 -16.06 -15.14
CA LEU A 224 -2.85 -14.66 -14.75
C LEU A 224 -1.45 -14.25 -14.30
N GLU A 225 -0.77 -13.49 -15.14
CA GLU A 225 0.53 -12.92 -14.81
C GLU A 225 0.41 -11.99 -13.58
N PRO A 226 1.42 -11.98 -12.70
CA PRO A 226 1.48 -11.04 -11.59
C PRO A 226 1.15 -9.62 -12.07
N GLY A 227 0.17 -8.99 -11.43
CA GLY A 227 -0.12 -7.59 -11.70
C GLY A 227 1.06 -6.70 -11.35
N ALA A 228 1.08 -5.49 -11.91
CA ALA A 228 1.92 -4.38 -11.42
C ALA A 228 1.64 -3.98 -9.95
N SER A 229 0.77 -4.73 -9.26
CA SER A 229 0.54 -4.65 -7.83
C SER A 229 1.67 -5.34 -7.07
N GLY A 230 2.75 -4.59 -6.85
CA GLY A 230 3.84 -4.98 -5.99
C GLY A 230 4.44 -3.74 -5.38
N ILE A 231 4.96 -3.87 -4.15
CA ILE A 231 5.80 -2.84 -3.57
C ILE A 231 7.10 -2.85 -4.36
N ALA A 232 7.25 -1.92 -5.29
CA ALA A 232 8.44 -1.85 -6.15
C ALA A 232 9.71 -1.77 -5.29
N GLY A 233 10.67 -2.66 -5.53
CA GLY A 233 11.94 -2.71 -4.78
C GLY A 233 11.94 -3.62 -3.53
N VAL A 234 10.78 -4.11 -3.07
CA VAL A 234 10.72 -5.17 -2.07
C VAL A 234 10.70 -6.51 -2.80
N LYS A 235 11.75 -7.33 -2.64
CA LYS A 235 11.71 -8.71 -3.13
C LYS A 235 10.53 -9.40 -2.45
N ASN A 236 9.55 -9.83 -3.24
CA ASN A 236 8.50 -10.72 -2.77
C ASN A 236 9.17 -11.87 -2.01
N HIS A 237 8.75 -12.13 -0.78
CA HIS A 237 9.23 -13.31 -0.08
C HIS A 237 8.88 -14.51 -0.95
N GLU A 238 9.88 -15.26 -1.39
CA GLU A 238 9.65 -16.50 -2.12
C GLU A 238 8.81 -17.39 -1.21
N ILE A 239 7.58 -17.71 -1.65
CA ILE A 239 6.73 -18.68 -0.98
C ILE A 239 7.58 -19.94 -0.81
N LYS A 240 7.97 -20.25 0.43
CA LYS A 240 8.66 -21.51 0.70
C LYS A 240 7.70 -22.62 0.31
N ARG A 241 8.06 -23.40 -0.71
CA ARG A 241 7.33 -24.61 -1.14
C ARG A 241 6.94 -25.42 0.09
N GLY A 242 5.67 -25.34 0.48
CA GLY A 242 5.16 -25.91 1.74
C GLY A 242 4.03 -25.10 2.36
N GLU A 243 3.97 -23.79 2.13
CA GLU A 243 2.78 -22.98 2.43
C GLU A 243 1.66 -23.32 1.44
N ILE A 244 0.44 -23.43 1.93
CA ILE A 244 -0.69 -24.04 1.22
C ILE A 244 -1.11 -23.14 0.05
N VAL A 245 -0.43 -23.28 -1.09
CA VAL A 245 -0.88 -22.76 -2.37
C VAL A 245 -1.97 -23.72 -2.85
N HIS A 246 -3.22 -23.36 -2.62
CA HIS A 246 -4.35 -24.07 -3.22
C HIS A 246 -4.34 -23.81 -4.72
N HIS A 247 -3.54 -24.52 -5.50
CA HIS A 247 -3.54 -24.43 -6.97
C HIS A 247 -4.94 -24.69 -7.58
N SER A 248 -5.84 -25.34 -6.83
CA SER A 248 -7.24 -25.48 -7.18
C SER A 248 -8.07 -24.19 -7.04
N SER A 249 -7.62 -23.19 -6.27
CA SER A 249 -8.28 -21.87 -6.16
C SER A 249 -7.99 -20.98 -7.36
N GLU A 250 -6.86 -21.20 -8.01
CA GLU A 250 -6.53 -20.52 -9.27
C GLU A 250 -7.31 -21.09 -10.47
N ARG A 251 -7.73 -22.36 -10.40
CA ARG A 251 -8.44 -23.04 -11.48
C ARG A 251 -9.89 -23.27 -11.08
N HIS A 252 -10.83 -22.72 -11.84
CA HIS A 252 -12.27 -22.92 -11.66
C HIS A 252 -12.90 -22.18 -10.46
N ALA A 253 -12.38 -21.02 -10.07
CA ALA A 253 -12.92 -20.26 -8.95
C ALA A 253 -14.42 -19.91 -9.15
N GLY A 254 -14.81 -19.54 -10.38
CA GLY A 254 -16.21 -19.26 -10.75
C GLY A 254 -17.13 -20.50 -10.85
N ASN A 255 -16.59 -21.73 -10.78
CA ASN A 255 -17.40 -22.96 -10.84
C ASN A 255 -17.64 -23.57 -9.44
N ARG A 256 -17.10 -22.99 -8.37
CA ARG A 256 -17.28 -23.50 -7.01
C ARG A 256 -18.67 -23.22 -6.45
N SER A 257 -19.40 -22.26 -7.02
CA SER A 257 -20.77 -21.86 -6.63
C SER A 257 -21.88 -22.89 -6.96
N ARG A 258 -21.54 -24.16 -7.25
CA ARG A 258 -22.51 -25.21 -7.64
C ARG A 258 -22.53 -26.46 -6.76
N TYR A 259 -21.96 -26.44 -5.56
CA TYR A 259 -22.08 -27.53 -4.59
C TYR A 259 -22.45 -27.03 -3.21
#